data_AF-A0A347UHN0-F1
#
_entry.id   AF-A0A347UHN0-F1
#
_cell.length_a   1.000
_cell.length_b   1.000
_cell.length_c   1.000
_cell.angle_alpha   90.00
_cell.angle_beta   90.00
_cell.angle_gamma   90.00
#
_symmetry.space_group_name_H-M   'P 1'
#
loop_
_entity.id
_entity.type
_entity.pdbx_description
1 polymer ?
#
loop_
_entity_poly.entity_id
_entity_poly.type
_entity_poly.pdbx_seq_one_letter_code
_entity_poly.pdbx_strand_id
1 'polypeptide(L)'
;MDKKQAEVRALSVLIWLVGNEELLPVFLGATGASESDLRARAGESEFLGSVLDFVMMDDAWVMAYCDGEGLPYDTLMRARQALPGGADVNWT
;
A
#
# COMPACT_ATOMS: atom_id res chain seq x y z
N MET A 1 2.18 -14.11 5.71
CA MET A 1 0.90 -13.53 5.27
C MET A 1 0.56 -14.13 3.92
N ASP A 2 -0.69 -14.48 3.66
CA ASP A 2 -1.11 -14.93 2.32
C ASP A 2 -1.56 -13.75 1.44
N LYS A 3 -1.76 -14.01 0.13
CA LYS A 3 -2.14 -12.98 -0.85
C LYS A 3 -3.45 -12.27 -0.49
N LYS A 4 -4.47 -13.01 -0.05
CA LYS A 4 -5.80 -12.42 0.25
C LYS A 4 -5.72 -11.51 1.48
N GLN A 5 -4.98 -11.95 2.50
CA GLN A 5 -4.70 -11.12 3.68
C GLN A 5 -3.94 -9.86 3.28
N ALA A 6 -2.97 -9.96 2.36
CA ALA A 6 -2.21 -8.82 1.87
C ALA A 6 -3.07 -7.83 1.08
N GLU A 7 -3.97 -8.30 0.21
CA GLU A 7 -4.92 -7.44 -0.52
C GLU A 7 -5.84 -6.68 0.43
N VAL A 8 -6.37 -7.35 1.45
CA VAL A 8 -7.19 -6.70 2.49
C VAL A 8 -6.38 -5.64 3.23
N ARG A 9 -5.11 -5.91 3.54
CA ARG A 9 -4.24 -4.93 4.21
C ARG A 9 -3.91 -3.75 3.32
N ALA A 10 -3.56 -3.98 2.06
CA ALA A 10 -3.31 -2.91 1.10
C ALA A 10 -4.56 -2.05 0.84
N LEU A 11 -5.74 -2.67 0.80
CA LEU A 11 -7.00 -1.94 0.67
C LEU A 11 -7.27 -1.05 1.91
N SER A 12 -6.96 -1.53 3.11
CA SER A 12 -7.03 -0.74 4.34
C SER A 12 -6.08 0.46 4.29
N VAL A 13 -4.85 0.27 3.79
CA VAL A 13 -3.89 1.36 3.55
C VAL A 13 -4.43 2.36 2.51
N LEU A 14 -5.06 1.89 1.43
CA LEU A 14 -5.69 2.76 0.45
C LEU A 14 -6.81 3.63 1.06
N ILE A 15 -7.64 3.05 1.95
CA ILE A 15 -8.69 3.80 2.66
C ILE A 15 -8.07 4.88 3.55
N TRP A 16 -7.02 4.55 4.31
CA TRP A 16 -6.29 5.52 5.13
C TRP A 16 -5.68 6.63 4.27
N LEU A 17 -5.07 6.27 3.13
CA LEU A 17 -4.43 7.21 2.20
C LEU A 17 -5.45 8.17 1.58
N VAL A 18 -6.62 7.68 1.18
CA VAL A 18 -7.72 8.51 0.65
C VAL A 18 -8.24 9.50 1.68
N GLY A 19 -8.19 9.15 2.97
CA GLY A 19 -8.53 10.05 4.07
C GLY A 19 -7.45 11.09 4.41
N ASN A 20 -6.27 11.01 3.78
CA ASN A 20 -5.14 11.88 4.08
C ASN A 20 -4.98 12.96 2.99
N GLU A 21 -5.44 14.18 3.28
CA GLU A 21 -5.45 15.31 2.33
C GLU A 21 -4.05 15.76 1.89
N GLU A 22 -3.01 15.47 2.68
CA GLU A 22 -1.63 15.81 2.35
C GLU A 22 -0.97 14.75 1.47
N LEU A 23 -1.22 13.47 1.77
CA LEU A 23 -0.58 12.35 1.07
C LEU A 23 -1.31 11.91 -0.20
N LEU A 24 -2.64 12.05 -0.25
CA LEU A 24 -3.41 11.65 -1.42
C LEU A 24 -2.96 12.36 -2.71
N PRO A 25 -2.80 13.71 -2.74
CA PRO A 25 -2.31 14.38 -3.94
C PRO A 25 -0.91 13.94 -4.37
N VAL A 26 -0.05 13.63 -3.40
CA VAL A 26 1.32 13.14 -3.65
C VAL A 26 1.28 11.75 -4.28
N PHE A 27 0.43 10.86 -3.76
CA PHE A 27 0.22 9.52 -4.34
C PHE A 27 -0.30 9.60 -5.78
N LEU A 28 -1.33 10.42 -6.04
CA LEU A 28 -1.89 10.61 -7.37
C LEU A 28 -0.83 11.16 -8.34
N GLY A 29 -0.04 12.13 -7.90
CA GLY A 29 1.07 12.68 -8.68
C GLY A 29 2.20 11.69 -8.96
N ALA A 30 2.56 10.85 -7.97
CA ALA A 30 3.65 9.88 -8.08
C ALA A 30 3.27 8.67 -8.94
N THR A 31 2.01 8.24 -8.91
CA THR A 31 1.54 7.05 -9.64
C THR A 31 0.90 7.37 -10.99
N GLY A 32 0.51 8.63 -11.21
CA GLY A 32 -0.29 9.05 -12.36
C GLY A 32 -1.76 8.58 -12.29
N ALA A 33 -2.19 8.03 -11.14
CA ALA A 33 -3.58 7.64 -10.93
C ALA A 33 -4.48 8.87 -10.75
N SER A 34 -5.74 8.73 -11.14
CA SER A 34 -6.81 9.66 -10.81
C SER A 34 -7.66 9.14 -9.65
N GLU A 35 -8.49 10.00 -9.07
CA GLU A 35 -9.50 9.59 -8.08
C GLU A 35 -10.44 8.50 -8.61
N SER A 36 -10.76 8.54 -9.91
CA SER A 36 -11.60 7.53 -10.55
C SER A 36 -10.90 6.17 -10.64
N ASP A 37 -9.58 6.17 -10.83
CA ASP A 37 -8.77 4.96 -10.86
C ASP A 37 -8.74 4.28 -9.49
N LEU A 38 -8.74 5.05 -8.39
CA LEU A 38 -8.76 4.49 -7.04
C LEU A 38 -9.93 3.53 -6.85
N ARG A 39 -11.12 3.93 -7.32
CA ARG A 39 -12.32 3.09 -7.24
C ARG A 39 -12.28 1.94 -8.24
N ALA A 40 -11.86 2.20 -9.47
CA ALA A 40 -11.85 1.19 -10.53
C ALA A 40 -10.85 0.07 -10.24
N ARG A 41 -9.72 0.40 -9.63
CA ARG A 41 -8.55 -0.48 -9.48
C ARG A 41 -8.30 -0.96 -8.05
N ALA A 42 -9.12 -0.57 -7.07
CA ALA A 42 -9.02 -1.04 -5.68
C ALA A 42 -9.07 -2.58 -5.53
N GLY A 43 -9.61 -3.30 -6.52
CA GLY A 43 -9.62 -4.77 -6.55
C GLY A 43 -8.42 -5.41 -7.26
N GLU A 44 -7.51 -4.62 -7.84
CA GLU A 44 -6.36 -5.12 -8.59
C GLU A 44 -5.15 -5.28 -7.66
N SER A 45 -4.64 -6.52 -7.53
CA SER A 45 -3.48 -6.80 -6.65
C SER A 45 -2.25 -5.96 -7.02
N GLU A 46 -2.05 -5.65 -8.30
CA GLU A 46 -0.93 -4.84 -8.78
C GLU A 46 -1.05 -3.38 -8.36
N PHE A 47 -2.27 -2.80 -8.46
CA PHE A 47 -2.53 -1.45 -7.98
C PHE A 47 -2.35 -1.36 -6.46
N LEU A 48 -2.89 -2.33 -5.72
CA LEU A 48 -2.69 -2.45 -4.27
C LEU A 48 -1.20 -2.58 -3.89
N GLY A 49 -0.40 -3.24 -4.72
CA GLY A 49 1.06 -3.27 -4.57
C GLY A 49 1.67 -1.86 -4.62
N SER A 50 1.26 -1.03 -5.58
CA SER A 50 1.74 0.35 -5.71
C SER A 50 1.34 1.26 -4.54
N VAL A 51 0.19 1.00 -3.91
CA VAL A 51 -0.23 1.70 -2.69
C VAL A 51 0.73 1.40 -1.54
N LEU A 52 1.07 0.12 -1.35
CA LEU A 52 2.05 -0.27 -0.34
C LEU A 52 3.44 0.29 -0.65
N ASP A 53 3.88 0.21 -1.91
CA ASP A 53 5.18 0.76 -2.33
C ASP A 53 5.28 2.25 -2.03
N PHE A 54 4.21 3.01 -2.29
CA PHE A 54 4.15 4.44 -1.97
C PHE A 54 4.27 4.73 -0.47
N VAL A 55 3.45 4.07 0.37
CA VAL A 55 3.47 4.32 1.82
C VAL A 55 4.81 3.88 2.43
N MET A 56 5.43 2.85 1.87
CA MET A 56 6.74 2.37 2.30
C MET A 56 7.93 3.23 1.83
N MET A 57 7.70 4.33 1.10
CA MET A 57 8.77 5.27 0.73
C MET A 57 9.27 6.09 1.91
N ASP A 58 8.46 6.26 2.96
CA ASP A 58 8.80 7.02 4.16
C ASP A 58 8.37 6.24 5.41
N ASP A 59 9.34 5.96 6.29
CA ASP A 59 9.10 5.25 7.55
C ASP A 59 8.06 5.98 8.42
N ALA A 60 7.95 7.31 8.34
CA ALA A 60 6.95 8.09 9.06
C ALA A 60 5.52 7.71 8.64
N TRP A 61 5.29 7.42 7.36
CA TRP A 61 3.96 7.02 6.86
C TRP A 61 3.63 5.59 7.26
N VAL A 62 4.62 4.70 7.22
CA VAL A 62 4.48 3.32 7.74
C VAL A 62 4.13 3.34 9.21
N MET A 63 4.86 4.10 10.03
CA MET A 63 4.59 4.23 11.47
C MET A 63 3.21 4.84 11.72
N ALA A 64 2.86 5.94 11.05
CA ALA A 64 1.56 6.60 11.23
C ALA A 64 0.37 5.67 10.94
N TYR A 65 0.42 4.90 9.85
CA TYR A 65 -0.62 3.91 9.56
C TYR A 65 -0.63 2.78 10.61
N CYS A 66 0.54 2.20 10.93
CA CYS A 66 0.61 1.08 11.85
C CYS A 66 0.18 1.44 13.27
N ASP A 67 0.53 2.63 13.76
CA ASP A 67 0.10 3.14 15.06
C ASP A 67 -1.41 3.33 15.12
N GLY A 68 -2.01 3.87 14.04
CA GLY A 68 -3.46 4.03 13.94
C GLY A 68 -4.23 2.71 13.97
N GLU A 69 -3.64 1.64 13.45
CA GLU A 69 -4.25 0.30 13.36
C GLU A 69 -3.79 -0.66 14.47
N GLY A 70 -2.83 -0.26 15.32
CA GLY A 70 -2.22 -1.11 16.35
C GLY A 70 -1.45 -2.31 15.77
N LEU A 71 -0.77 -2.13 14.64
CA LEU A 71 -0.07 -3.18 13.89
C LEU A 71 1.45 -3.14 14.08
N PRO A 72 2.15 -4.28 13.97
CA PRO A 72 3.60 -4.30 13.84
C PRO A 72 4.08 -3.54 12.60
N TYR A 73 5.19 -2.81 12.69
CA TYR A 73 5.67 -1.94 11.59
C TYR A 73 6.17 -2.72 10.36
N ASP A 74 6.47 -4.01 10.50
CA ASP A 74 6.83 -4.86 9.36
C ASP A 74 5.61 -5.41 8.61
N THR A 75 4.39 -5.08 9.05
CA THR A 75 3.14 -5.57 8.44
C THR A 75 3.01 -5.17 6.96
N LEU A 76 3.38 -3.94 6.62
CA LEU A 76 3.31 -3.43 5.24
C LEU A 76 4.29 -4.14 4.33
N MET A 77 5.54 -4.37 4.79
CA MET A 77 6.53 -5.16 4.06
C MET A 77 6.04 -6.59 3.82
N ARG A 78 5.50 -7.25 4.85
CA ARG A 78 4.92 -8.60 4.71
C ARG A 78 3.73 -8.63 3.74
N ALA A 79 2.95 -7.55 3.66
CA ALA A 79 1.87 -7.43 2.68
C ALA A 79 2.44 -7.30 1.27
N ARG A 80 3.43 -6.44 1.11
CA ARG A 80 4.06 -6.19 -0.17
C ARG A 80 4.68 -7.45 -0.76
N GLN A 81 5.38 -8.23 0.07
CA GLN A 81 5.99 -9.51 -0.31
C GLN A 81 4.98 -10.58 -0.75
N ALA A 82 3.74 -10.51 -0.26
CA ALA A 82 2.67 -11.45 -0.61
C ALA A 82 1.87 -11.03 -1.85
N LEU A 83 2.13 -9.83 -2.40
CA LEU A 83 1.52 -9.31 -3.63
C LEU A 83 2.43 -9.50 -4.86
N PRO A 84 1.87 -9.49 -6.09
CA PRO A 84 2.67 -9.59 -7.30
C PRO A 84 3.84 -8.59 -7.34
N GLY A 85 4.99 -9.04 -7.85
CA GLY A 85 6.18 -8.21 -7.97
C GLY A 85 6.85 -7.77 -6.66
N GLY A 86 6.47 -8.37 -5.52
CA GLY A 86 7.05 -8.04 -4.20
C GLY A 86 7.92 -9.13 -3.59
N ALA A 87 7.99 -10.29 -4.25
CA ALA A 87 8.91 -11.33 -3.83
C ALA A 87 10.35 -10.87 -4.02
N ASP A 88 11.20 -11.10 -3.02
CA ASP A 88 12.64 -10.90 -3.13
C ASP A 88 13.18 -11.77 -4.26
N VAL A 89 13.54 -11.13 -5.37
CA VAL A 89 14.15 -11.82 -6.52
C VAL A 89 15.64 -11.97 -6.23
N ASN A 90 16.01 -13.06 -5.55
CA ASN A 90 17.41 -13.42 -5.33
C ASN A 90 18.01 -13.95 -6.63
N TRP A 91 18.69 -13.09 -7.38
CA TRP A 91 19.53 -13.49 -8.50
C TRP A 91 20.85 -14.05 -7.96
N THR A 92 20.91 -15.37 -7.75
CA THR A 92 22.17 -16.10 -7.53
C THR A 92 22.85 -16.42 -8.85
#